data_AF-A0A353EGH6-F1
#
_entry.id   AF-A0A353EGH6-F1
#
_cell.length_a   1.000
_cell.length_b   1.000
_cell.length_c   1.000
_cell.angle_alpha   90.00
_cell.angle_beta   90.00
_cell.angle_gamma   90.00
#
_symmetry.space_group_name_H-M   'P 1'
#
loop_
_entity.id
_entity.type
_entity.pdbx_description
1 polymer ?
#
loop_
_entity_poly.entity_id
_entity_poly.type
_entity_poly.pdbx_seq_one_letter_code
_entity_poly.pdbx_strand_id
1 'polypeptide(L)'
;SGSGKSTLINGTLYPEAAKELNKARLLQSADHETILGLEHFDKCVDIDQSPIGRTPRSNPATYTGIFTPVRELFAGTAEARARGYKPGRF
;
A
#
# COMPACT_ATOMS: atom_id res chain seq x y z
N SER A 1 7.04 3.22 -28.27
CA SER A 1 6.82 4.24 -27.23
C SER A 1 5.92 5.32 -27.82
N GLY A 2 4.91 5.84 -27.10
CA GLY A 2 4.06 6.96 -27.59
C GLY A 2 2.60 6.65 -27.98
N SER A 3 2.11 5.42 -27.79
CA SER A 3 0.72 5.05 -28.17
C SER A 3 -0.36 5.51 -27.16
N GLY A 4 -0.05 6.42 -26.24
CA GLY A 4 -1.02 6.94 -25.26
C GLY A 4 -1.36 6.04 -24.06
N LYS A 5 -0.80 4.82 -23.93
CA LYS A 5 -1.14 3.89 -22.82
C LYS A 5 -0.98 4.51 -21.42
N SER A 6 0.15 5.17 -21.18
CA SER A 6 0.42 5.79 -19.87
C SER A 6 -0.51 6.98 -19.62
N THR A 7 -0.87 7.74 -20.66
CA THR A 7 -1.85 8.83 -20.55
C THR A 7 -3.23 8.28 -20.20
N LEU A 8 -3.65 7.20 -20.87
CA LEU A 8 -4.93 6.55 -20.61
C LEU A 8 -5.00 5.98 -19.19
N ILE A 9 -4.04 5.14 -18.80
CA ILE A 9 -4.08 4.43 -17.52
C ILE A 9 -3.68 5.33 -16.36
N ASN A 10 -2.47 5.90 -16.40
CA ASN A 10 -1.90 6.60 -15.24
C ASN A 10 -2.34 8.07 -15.18
N GLY A 11 -2.58 8.67 -16.35
CA GLY A 11 -2.97 10.08 -16.47
C GLY A 11 -4.47 10.33 -16.39
N THR A 12 -5.31 9.32 -16.68
CA THR A 12 -6.77 9.52 -16.80
C THR A 12 -7.54 8.58 -15.89
N LEU A 13 -7.47 7.27 -16.15
CA LEU A 13 -8.29 6.28 -15.43
C LEU A 13 -7.92 6.18 -13.95
N TYR A 14 -6.63 6.09 -13.61
CA TYR A 14 -6.19 5.93 -12.22
C TYR A 14 -6.57 7.14 -11.34
N PRO A 15 -6.29 8.40 -11.72
CA PRO A 15 -6.72 9.57 -10.94
C PRO A 15 -8.22 9.60 -10.65
N GLU A 16 -9.07 9.28 -11.62
CA GLU A 16 -10.53 9.25 -11.43
C GLU A 16 -10.96 8.09 -10.54
N ALA A 17 -10.50 6.86 -10.83
CA ALA A 17 -10.80 5.71 -9.99
C ALA A 17 -10.32 5.91 -8.54
N ALA A 18 -9.17 6.56 -8.33
CA ALA A 18 -8.67 6.87 -7.00
C ALA A 18 -9.49 7.97 -6.30
N LYS A 19 -10.03 8.96 -7.02
CA LYS A 19 -10.95 9.95 -6.44
C LYS A 19 -12.26 9.30 -6.00
N GLU A 20 -12.87 8.51 -6.88
CA GLU A 20 -14.19 7.92 -6.64
C GLU A 20 -14.14 6.78 -5.61
N LEU A 21 -13.22 5.83 -5.80
CA LEU A 21 -13.15 4.61 -4.97
C LEU A 21 -12.35 4.82 -3.68
N ASN A 22 -11.26 5.60 -3.75
CA ASN A 22 -10.34 5.76 -2.62
C ASN A 22 -10.46 7.13 -1.92
N LYS A 23 -11.32 8.03 -2.39
CA LYS A 23 -11.48 9.41 -1.86
C LYS A 23 -10.19 10.24 -1.93
N ALA A 24 -9.35 9.99 -2.93
CA ALA A 24 -8.14 10.77 -3.17
C ALA A 24 -8.48 12.24 -3.51
N ARG A 25 -7.77 13.21 -2.91
CA ARG A 25 -8.07 14.65 -3.09
C ARG A 25 -7.09 15.40 -3.99
N LEU A 26 -5.87 14.89 -4.15
CA LEU A 26 -4.77 15.62 -4.79
C LEU A 26 -4.46 15.17 -6.22
N LEU A 27 -5.15 14.12 -6.71
CA LEU A 27 -4.92 13.61 -8.05
C LEU A 27 -5.74 14.41 -9.06
N GLN A 28 -5.15 14.71 -10.22
CA GLN A 28 -5.83 15.34 -11.34
C GLN A 28 -5.76 14.39 -12.54
N SER A 29 -6.91 14.15 -13.16
CA SER A 29 -7.01 13.40 -14.41
C SER A 29 -6.72 14.31 -15.59
N ALA A 30 -6.28 13.75 -16.71
CA ALA A 30 -6.38 14.40 -18.01
C ALA A 30 -7.84 14.60 -18.41
N ASP A 31 -8.06 15.47 -19.40
CA ASP A 31 -9.38 15.75 -19.97
C ASP A 31 -10.01 14.46 -20.53
N HIS A 32 -11.25 14.20 -20.14
CA HIS A 32 -12.07 13.09 -20.59
C HIS A 32 -13.55 13.46 -20.46
N GLU A 33 -14.43 12.78 -21.20
CA GLU A 33 -15.86 13.06 -21.13
C GLU A 33 -16.52 12.40 -19.91
N THR A 34 -16.47 11.07 -19.81
CA THR A 34 -17.09 10.31 -18.72
C THR A 34 -16.41 8.96 -18.54
N ILE A 35 -16.36 8.46 -17.31
CA ILE A 35 -15.99 7.09 -16.95
C ILE A 35 -17.20 6.43 -16.30
N LEU A 36 -17.55 5.22 -16.73
CA LEU A 36 -18.73 4.47 -16.26
C LEU A 36 -18.30 3.13 -15.66
N GLY A 37 -19.11 2.55 -14.77
CA GLY A 37 -18.88 1.23 -14.20
C GLY A 37 -17.93 1.20 -13.01
N LEU A 38 -17.50 2.36 -12.50
CA LEU A 38 -16.68 2.43 -11.28
C LEU A 38 -17.45 1.94 -10.04
N GLU A 39 -18.78 2.02 -10.06
CA GLU A 39 -19.67 1.47 -9.03
C GLU A 39 -19.55 -0.05 -8.82
N HIS A 40 -18.91 -0.77 -9.75
CA HIS A 40 -18.65 -2.21 -9.63
C HIS A 40 -17.37 -2.55 -8.85
N PHE A 41 -16.63 -1.53 -8.40
CA PHE A 41 -15.33 -1.71 -7.75
C PHE A 41 -15.33 -1.07 -6.36
N ASP A 42 -14.65 -1.71 -5.41
CA ASP A 42 -14.53 -1.17 -4.05
C ASP A 42 -13.33 -0.25 -3.87
N LYS A 43 -12.25 -0.51 -4.61
CA LYS A 43 -10.94 0.14 -4.42
C LYS A 43 -10.10 0.07 -5.69
N CYS A 44 -9.36 1.13 -5.97
CA CYS A 44 -8.28 1.12 -6.96
C CYS A 44 -6.90 1.03 -6.27
N VAL A 45 -5.97 0.23 -6.77
CA VAL A 45 -4.60 0.17 -6.23
C VAL A 45 -3.62 0.21 -7.38
N ASP A 46 -2.77 1.24 -7.40
CA ASP A 46 -1.62 1.31 -8.29
C ASP A 46 -0.41 0.65 -7.62
N ILE A 47 0.27 -0.23 -8.37
CA ILE A 47 1.46 -0.96 -7.92
C ILE A 47 2.58 -0.60 -8.89
N ASP A 48 3.50 0.22 -8.40
CA ASP A 48 4.65 0.70 -9.15
C ASP A 48 5.97 0.27 -8.51
N GLN A 49 7.07 0.82 -9.02
CA GLN A 49 8.42 0.57 -8.51
C GLN A 49 8.86 1.64 -7.50
N SER A 50 7.93 2.44 -6.99
CA SER A 50 8.27 3.42 -5.96
C SER A 50 8.80 2.70 -4.70
N PRO A 51 9.74 3.30 -3.97
CA PRO A 51 10.28 2.67 -2.77
C PRO A 51 9.18 2.40 -1.74
N ILE A 52 9.11 1.15 -1.28
CA ILE A 52 8.13 0.63 -0.31
C ILE A 52 8.09 1.42 1.01
N GLY A 53 9.19 2.06 1.41
CA GLY A 53 9.26 2.91 2.59
C GLY A 53 10.51 3.77 2.57
N ARG A 54 10.48 4.91 3.27
CA ARG A 54 11.59 5.87 3.32
C ARG A 54 12.42 5.80 4.61
N THR A 55 12.13 4.86 5.51
CA THR A 55 12.81 4.76 6.80
C THR A 55 13.72 3.53 6.89
N PRO A 56 14.89 3.61 7.54
CA PRO A 56 15.77 2.45 7.76
C PRO A 56 15.13 1.29 8.53
N ARG A 57 14.04 1.57 9.27
CA ARG A 57 13.29 0.56 10.03
C ARG A 57 12.29 -0.23 9.18
N SER A 58 12.10 0.16 7.92
CA SER A 58 11.22 -0.54 6.98
C SER A 58 12.02 -1.57 6.19
N ASN A 59 11.59 -2.82 6.25
CA ASN A 59 12.12 -3.94 5.48
C ASN A 59 10.96 -4.82 4.98
N PRO A 60 11.22 -5.86 4.16
CA PRO A 60 10.16 -6.74 3.68
C PRO A 60 9.33 -7.40 4.80
N ALA A 61 9.94 -7.76 5.93
CA ALA A 61 9.23 -8.40 7.03
C ALA A 61 8.29 -7.45 7.77
N THR A 62 8.65 -6.18 7.90
CA THR A 62 7.75 -5.16 8.47
C THR A 62 6.67 -4.75 7.47
N TYR A 63 6.97 -4.76 6.16
CA TYR A 63 6.01 -4.37 5.13
C TYR A 63 4.91 -5.41 4.91
N THR A 64 5.26 -6.70 4.91
CA THR A 64 4.28 -7.79 4.80
C THR A 64 3.54 -8.06 6.11
N GLY A 65 3.96 -7.45 7.22
CA GLY A 65 3.40 -7.66 8.54
C GLY A 65 3.90 -8.93 9.25
N ILE A 66 4.69 -9.79 8.60
CA ILE A 66 5.18 -11.05 9.18
C ILE A 66 6.10 -10.83 10.39
N PHE A 67 6.73 -9.66 10.52
CA PHE A 67 7.58 -9.38 11.67
C PHE A 67 6.79 -9.33 12.99
N THR A 68 5.49 -9.01 12.97
CA THR A 68 4.67 -9.04 14.19
C THR A 68 4.52 -10.44 14.81
N PRO A 69 4.03 -11.46 14.08
CA PRO A 69 3.94 -12.81 14.64
C PRO A 69 5.31 -13.40 15.00
N VAL A 70 6.38 -13.02 14.29
CA VAL A 70 7.75 -13.40 14.69
C VAL A 70 8.09 -12.84 16.07
N ARG A 71 7.84 -11.54 16.33
CA ARG A 71 8.09 -10.93 17.65
C ARG A 71 7.24 -11.53 18.75
N GLU A 72 5.99 -11.88 18.46
CA GLU A 72 5.09 -12.58 19.39
C GLU A 72 5.63 -13.97 19.75
N LEU A 73 6.12 -14.71 18.75
CA LEU A 73 6.73 -16.03 18.95
C LEU A 73 7.97 -15.93 19.86
N PHE A 74 8.85 -14.96 19.63
CA PHE A 74 10.04 -14.75 20.46
C PHE A 74 9.68 -14.33 21.90
N ALA A 75 8.70 -13.44 22.05
CA ALA A 75 8.19 -13.05 23.36
C ALA A 75 7.52 -14.22 24.12
N GLY A 76 7.01 -15.23 23.41
CA GLY A 76 6.42 -16.44 23.98
C GLY A 76 7.41 -17.45 24.58
N THR A 77 8.70 -17.33 24.26
CA THR A 77 9.75 -18.25 24.77
C THR A 77 9.84 -18.21 26.31
N ALA A 78 10.22 -19.32 26.94
CA ALA A 78 10.34 -19.38 28.40
C ALA A 78 11.34 -18.35 28.94
N GLU A 79 12.47 -18.16 28.23
CA GLU A 79 13.50 -17.18 28.59
C GLU A 79 13.00 -15.74 28.48
N ALA A 80 12.29 -15.40 27.39
CA ALA A 80 11.70 -14.07 27.22
C ALA A 80 10.68 -13.78 28.32
N ARG A 81 9.83 -14.75 28.66
CA ARG A 81 8.84 -14.63 29.75
C ARG A 81 9.51 -14.45 31.11
N ALA A 82 10.53 -15.25 31.43
CA ALA A 82 11.27 -15.14 32.69
C ALA A 82 11.93 -13.77 32.88
N ARG A 83 12.37 -13.14 31.77
CA ARG A 83 12.98 -11.80 31.75
C ARG A 83 11.97 -10.65 31.56
N GLY A 84 10.69 -10.94 31.39
CA GLY A 84 9.65 -9.93 31.14
C GLY A 84 9.75 -9.23 29.78
N TYR A 85 10.37 -9.85 28.77
CA TYR A 85 10.50 -9.26 27.44
C TYR A 85 9.17 -9.31 26.68
N LYS A 86 8.75 -8.17 26.14
CA LYS A 86 7.53 -7.99 25.34
C LYS A 86 7.85 -7.99 23.84
N PRO A 87 6.88 -8.17 22.93
CA PRO A 87 7.10 -8.11 21.48
C PRO A 87 7.80 -6.84 20.99
N GLY A 88 7.70 -5.71 21.69
CA GLY A 88 8.42 -4.47 21.32
C GLY A 88 9.92 -4.50 21.59
N ARG A 89 10.43 -5.50 22.31
CA ARG A 89 11.87 -5.73 22.52
C ARG A 89 12.51 -6.48 21.35
N PHE A 90 11.71 -7.20 20.59
CA PHE A 90 12.11 -8.01 19.44
C PHE A 90 11.82 -7.28 18.13
#